data_AF-A0A7G9QPZ1-F1
#
_entry.id   AF-A0A7G9QPZ1-F1
#
_cell.length_a   1.000
_cell.length_b   1.000
_cell.length_c   1.000
_cell.angle_alpha   90.00
_cell.angle_beta   90.00
_cell.angle_gamma   90.00
#
_symmetry.space_group_name_H-M   'P 1'
#
loop_
_entity.id
_entity.type
_entity.pdbx_description
1 polymer ?
#
loop_
_entity_poly.entity_id
_entity_poly.type
_entity_poly.pdbx_seq_one_letter_code
_entity_poly.pdbx_strand_id
1 'polypeptide(L)' 'MADAPLRSFRDSPWRYSQFVILGLIAAGLAKWLSPLGWPASLGIGAVVGIGYLLLEKKRGVI' A
#
# COMPACT_ATOMS: atom_id res chain seq x y z
N MET A 1 9.63 2.63 -36.36
CA MET A 1 8.93 1.75 -35.39
C MET A 1 8.38 2.68 -34.33
N ALA A 2 7.07 2.78 -34.17
CA ALA A 2 6.48 3.68 -33.19
C ALA A 2 6.70 3.08 -31.79
N ASP A 3 7.49 3.75 -30.96
CA ASP A 3 7.64 3.39 -29.55
C ASP A 3 6.26 3.39 -28.90
N ALA A 4 5.89 2.26 -28.31
CA ALA A 4 4.66 2.17 -27.54
C ALA A 4 4.74 3.23 -26.42
N PRO A 5 3.72 4.10 -26.24
CA PRO A 5 3.77 5.12 -25.21
C PRO A 5 4.02 4.42 -23.87
N LEU A 6 5.03 4.88 -23.12
CA LEU A 6 5.34 4.39 -21.78
C LEU A 6 4.04 4.39 -20.97
N ARG A 7 3.46 3.20 -20.74
CA ARG A 7 2.21 3.07 -20.00
C ARG A 7 2.43 3.67 -18.63
N SER A 8 1.64 4.69 -18.28
CA SER A 8 1.78 5.34 -16.99
C SER A 8 1.47 4.32 -15.90
N PHE A 9 2.17 4.37 -14.77
CA PHE A 9 1.80 3.55 -13.60
C PHE A 9 0.35 3.78 -13.16
N ARG A 10 -0.23 4.93 -13.52
CA ARG A 10 -1.66 5.23 -13.34
C ARG A 10 -2.60 4.31 -14.12
N ASP A 11 -2.16 3.78 -15.26
CA ASP A 11 -2.94 2.88 -16.12
C ASP A 11 -2.74 1.40 -15.73
N SER A 12 -1.86 1.12 -14.77
CA SER A 12 -1.60 -0.23 -14.30
C SER A 12 -2.78 -0.76 -13.49
N PRO A 13 -3.29 -1.97 -13.78
CA PRO A 13 -4.33 -2.60 -12.97
C PRO A 13 -3.89 -2.83 -11.51
N TRP A 14 -2.58 -2.82 -11.25
CA TRP A 14 -1.99 -3.01 -9.93
C TRP A 14 -1.69 -1.72 -9.18
N ARG A 15 -2.22 -0.56 -9.62
CA ARG A 15 -2.06 0.74 -8.93
C ARG A 15 -2.38 0.65 -7.43
N TYR A 16 -3.35 -0.19 -7.05
CA TYR A 16 -3.76 -0.35 -5.65
C TYR A 16 -2.90 -1.34 -4.84
N SER A 17 -2.04 -2.13 -5.48
CA SER A 17 -1.15 -3.05 -4.76
C SER A 17 -0.15 -2.34 -3.87
N GLN A 18 0.22 -1.09 -4.19
CA GLN A 18 1.12 -0.31 -3.36
C GLN A 18 0.61 -0.17 -1.92
N PHE A 19 -0.70 -0.02 -1.72
CA PHE A 19 -1.30 0.12 -0.39
C PHE A 19 -1.26 -1.20 0.39
N VAL A 20 -1.48 -2.31 -0.31
CA VAL A 20 -1.43 -3.65 0.27
C VAL A 20 -0.01 -4.00 0.66
N ILE A 21 0.96 -3.76 -0.24
CA ILE A 21 2.38 -4.01 0.01
C ILE A 21 2.88 -3.15 1.18
N LEU A 22 2.54 -1.86 1.19
CA LEU A 22 2.86 -0.96 2.29
C LEU A 22 2.29 -1.45 3.62
N GLY A 23 1.02 -1.88 3.63
CA GLY A 23 0.37 -2.44 4.81
C GLY A 23 1.04 -3.73 5.31
N LEU A 24 1.44 -4.63 4.41
CA LEU A 24 2.14 -5.87 4.77
C LEU A 24 3.54 -5.59 5.33
N ILE A 25 4.27 -4.63 4.76
CA ILE A 25 5.57 -4.18 5.28
C ILE A 25 5.39 -3.63 6.70
N ALA A 26 4.39 -2.75 6.90
CA ALA A 26 4.09 -2.18 8.21
C ALA A 26 3.69 -3.25 9.24
N ALA A 27 2.88 -4.25 8.84
CA ALA A 27 2.52 -5.38 9.69
C ALA A 27 3.74 -6.24 10.06
N GLY A 28 4.61 -6.53 9.09
CA GLY A 28 5.86 -7.26 9.33
C GLY A 28 6.77 -6.52 10.30
N LEU A 29 6.93 -5.21 10.13
CA LEU A 29 7.70 -4.36 11.03
C LEU A 29 7.08 -4.32 12.44
N ALA A 30 5.76 -4.15 12.55
CA ALA A 30 5.07 -4.16 13.83
C ALA A 30 5.27 -5.51 14.55
N LYS A 31 5.17 -6.63 13.83
CA LYS A 31 5.41 -7.96 14.38
C LYS A 31 6.87 -8.19 14.79
N TRP A 32 7.82 -7.59 14.08
CA TRP A 32 9.24 -7.76 14.36
C TRP A 32 9.71 -6.92 15.54
N LEU A 33 9.22 -5.67 15.65
CA LEU A 33 9.65 -4.70 16.65
C LEU A 33 8.87 -4.79 17.97
N SER A 34 7.83 -5.64 18.06
CA SER A 34 6.98 -5.71 19.24
C SER A 34 6.55 -7.16 19.57
N PRO A 35 6.16 -7.44 20.82
CA PRO A 35 5.62 -8.74 21.22
C PRO A 35 4.18 -8.96 20.74
N LEU A 36 3.64 -8.09 19.89
CA LEU A 36 2.27 -8.20 19.38
C LEU A 36 2.05 -9.49 18.59
N GLY A 37 0.85 -10.05 18.74
CA GLY A 37 0.40 -11.16 17.91
C GLY A 37 0.19 -10.74 16.46
N TRP A 38 0.14 -11.74 15.57
CA TRP A 38 -0.15 -11.52 14.15
C TRP A 38 -1.46 -10.75 13.89
N PRO A 39 -2.59 -11.02 14.58
CA PRO A 39 -3.83 -10.27 14.36
C PRO A 39 -3.68 -8.76 14.62
N ALA A 40 -3.01 -8.39 15.72
CA ALA A 40 -2.76 -6.99 16.06
C ALA A 40 -1.79 -6.33 15.06
N SER A 41 -0.75 -7.05 14.64
CA SER A 41 0.23 -6.56 13.67
C SER A 41 -0.40 -6.34 12.29
N LEU A 42 -1.26 -7.26 11.84
CA LEU A 42 -2.04 -7.12 10.60
C LEU A 42 -3.05 -5.97 10.71
N GLY A 43 -3.67 -5.77 11.88
CA GLY A 43 -4.52 -4.61 12.14
C GLY A 43 -3.76 -3.29 11.95
N ILE A 44 -2.55 -3.19 12.48
CA ILE A 44 -1.67 -2.01 12.28
C ILE A 44 -1.38 -1.81 10.79
N GLY A 45 -0.96 -2.88 10.10
CA GLY A 45 -0.69 -2.81 8.66
C GLY A 45 -1.89 -2.38 7.83
N ALA A 46 -3.08 -2.90 8.14
CA ALA A 46 -4.32 -2.54 7.48
C ALA A 46 -4.67 -1.05 7.68
N VAL A 47 -4.51 -0.55 8.91
CA VAL A 47 -4.72 0.88 9.22
C VAL A 47 -3.75 1.76 8.43
N VAL A 48 -2.48 1.37 8.31
CA VAL A 48 -1.48 2.11 7.52
C VAL A 48 -1.83 2.11 6.03
N GLY A 49 -2.12 0.93 5.45
CA GLY A 49 -2.46 0.80 4.04
C GLY A 49 -3.74 1.57 3.65
N ILE A 50 -4.80 1.43 4.45
CA ILE A 50 -6.07 2.14 4.24
C ILE A 50 -5.88 3.64 4.47
N GLY A 51 -5.18 4.04 5.52
CA GLY A 51 -4.90 5.45 5.82
C GLY A 51 -4.16 6.14 4.68
N TYR A 52 -3.16 5.46 4.10
CA TYR A 52 -2.43 5.97 2.95
C TYR A 52 -3.31 6.06 1.69
N LEU A 53 -4.15 5.06 1.44
CA LEU A 53 -5.14 5.10 0.35
C LEU A 53 -6.10 6.29 0.49
N LEU A 54 -6.63 6.52 1.69
CA LEU A 54 -7.53 7.65 1.96
C LEU A 54 -6.82 9.00 1.79
N LEU A 55 -5.55 9.09 2.21
CA LEU A 55 -4.73 10.29 2.04
C LEU A 55 -4.52 10.63 0.57
N GLU A 56 -4.10 9.65 -0.23
CA GLU A 56 -3.86 9.85 -1.65
C GLU A 56 -5.17 10.15 -2.41
N LYS A 57 -6.29 9.52 -2.02
CA LYS A 57 -7.63 9.86 -2.53
C LYS A 57 -8.00 11.31 -2.22
N LYS A 58 -7.73 11.78 -0.99
CA LYS A 58 -7.98 13.18 -0.59
C LYS A 58 -7.11 14.17 -1.37
N ARG A 59 -5.90 13.77 -1.77
CA ARG A 59 -4.96 14.59 -2.55
C ARG A 59 -5.27 14.61 -4.06
N GLY A 60 -6.24 13.82 -4.54
CA GLY A 60 -6.55 13.71 -5.96
C GLY A 60 -5.47 12.99 -6.78
N VAL A 61 -4.62 12.19 -6.12
CA VAL A 61 -3.57 11.40 -6.79
C VAL A 61 -4.19 10.17 -7.45
N ILE A 62 -5.13 9.53 -6.74
CA ILE A 62 -5.86 8.31 -7.14
C ILE A 62 -7.27 8.65 -7.62
#